data_AF-A0A7C6ZNJ5-F1
#
_entry.id   AF-A0A7C6ZNJ5-F1
#
_cell.length_a   1.000
_cell.length_b   1.000
_cell.length_c   1.000
_cell.angle_alpha   90.00
_cell.angle_beta   90.00
_cell.angle_gamma   90.00
#
_symmetry.space_group_name_H-M   'P 1'
#
loop_
_entity.id
_entity.type
_entity.pdbx_description
1 polymer ?
#
loop_
_entity_poly.entity_id
_entity_poly.type
_entity_poly.pdbx_seq_one_letter_code
_entity_poly.pdbx_strand_id
1 'polypeptide(L)'
;MRDRIVEVFQRVRSEVPLVHHITNLVVTQVTANATLAAGASPVMAYAPEEVEEMAGAARALVLNIGTLTPDLVDAMVLAGRAANARSIPVILDPVGAGATRLRTES
;
A
#
# COMPACT_ATOMS: atom_id res chain seq x y z
N MET A 1 10.74 -1.18 -24.78
CA MET A 1 10.62 -0.68 -23.39
C MET A 1 9.59 0.45 -23.28
N ARG A 2 9.67 1.48 -24.14
CA ARG A 2 8.69 2.58 -24.20
C ARG A 2 7.24 2.12 -24.32
N ASP A 3 6.96 1.21 -25.26
CA ASP A 3 5.59 0.77 -25.54
C ASP A 3 4.93 0.08 -24.34
N ARG A 4 5.71 -0.74 -23.61
CA ARG A 4 5.24 -1.39 -22.37
C ARG A 4 4.90 -0.38 -21.26
N ILE A 5 5.64 0.72 -21.15
CA ILE A 5 5.35 1.76 -20.15
C ILE A 5 4.03 2.45 -20.50
N VAL A 6 3.84 2.80 -21.78
CA VAL A 6 2.60 3.44 -22.26
C VAL A 6 1.40 2.53 -22.00
N GLU A 7 1.51 1.24 -22.33
CA GLU A 7 0.47 0.24 -22.11
C GLU A 7 0.07 0.14 -20.62
N VAL A 8 1.05 0.12 -19.70
CA VAL A 8 0.78 0.07 -18.25
C VAL A 8 -0.01 1.30 -17.80
N PHE A 9 0.41 2.51 -18.19
CA PHE A 9 -0.30 3.74 -17.81
C PHE A 9 -1.70 3.82 -18.42
N GLN A 10 -1.89 3.33 -19.64
CA GLN A 10 -3.21 3.23 -20.27
C GLN A 10 -4.13 2.31 -19.45
N ARG A 11 -3.63 1.14 -19.05
CA ARG A 11 -4.39 0.17 -18.25
C ARG A 11 -4.76 0.72 -16.88
N VAL A 12 -3.83 1.38 -16.19
CA VAL A 12 -4.11 2.04 -14.90
C VAL A 12 -5.22 3.08 -15.05
N ARG A 13 -5.16 3.93 -16.07
CA ARG A 13 -6.17 4.97 -16.32
C ARG A 13 -7.53 4.41 -16.75
N SER A 14 -7.57 3.25 -17.42
CA SER A 14 -8.84 2.61 -17.81
C SER A 14 -9.49 1.87 -16.65
N GLU A 15 -8.71 1.21 -15.79
CA GLU A 15 -9.21 0.41 -14.68
C GLU A 15 -9.42 1.22 -13.40
N VAL A 16 -8.73 2.36 -13.26
CA VAL A 16 -8.71 3.24 -12.08
C VAL A 16 -8.60 2.43 -10.79
N PRO A 17 -7.53 1.63 -10.62
CA PRO A 17 -7.45 0.68 -9.51
C PRO A 17 -7.44 1.41 -8.17
N LEU A 18 -8.21 0.89 -7.21
CA LEU A 18 -8.10 1.30 -5.81
C LEU A 18 -6.80 0.74 -5.22
N VAL A 19 -5.93 1.60 -4.71
CA VAL A 19 -4.66 1.24 -4.08
C VAL A 19 -4.74 1.58 -2.60
N HIS A 20 -4.73 0.55 -1.75
CA HIS A 20 -4.72 0.72 -0.30
C HIS A 20 -3.28 0.95 0.17
N HIS A 21 -3.04 2.11 0.77
CA HIS A 21 -1.76 2.49 1.34
C HIS A 21 -1.83 2.47 2.87
N ILE A 22 -1.05 1.58 3.49
CA ILE A 22 -0.65 1.71 4.89
C ILE A 22 0.77 2.26 4.85
N THR A 23 0.88 3.60 4.77
CA THR A 23 2.13 4.29 4.50
C THR A 23 2.63 5.11 5.68
N ASN A 24 3.84 5.66 5.56
CA ASN A 24 4.38 6.54 6.58
C ASN A 24 3.77 7.95 6.51
N LEU A 25 3.76 8.63 7.66
CA LEU A 25 3.12 9.92 7.83
C LEU A 25 3.76 11.02 6.95
N VAL A 26 5.07 10.94 6.69
CA VAL A 26 5.82 11.95 5.94
C VAL A 26 5.43 11.97 4.46
N VAL A 27 5.08 10.82 3.88
CA VAL A 27 4.80 10.69 2.44
C VAL A 27 3.32 10.50 2.11
N THR A 28 2.42 10.53 3.11
CA THR A 28 1.00 10.22 2.91
C THR A 28 0.36 11.04 1.79
N GLN A 29 0.52 12.37 1.80
CA GLN A 29 -0.02 13.24 0.76
C GLN A 29 0.67 13.04 -0.60
N VAL A 30 2.01 12.90 -0.60
CA VAL A 30 2.80 12.74 -1.83
C VAL A 30 2.41 11.46 -2.55
N THR A 31 2.29 10.35 -1.82
CA THR A 31 1.89 9.05 -2.38
C THR A 31 0.44 9.09 -2.89
N ALA A 32 -0.49 9.70 -2.15
CA ALA A 32 -1.86 9.89 -2.65
C ALA A 32 -1.89 10.66 -3.98
N ASN A 33 -1.20 11.81 -4.05
CA ASN A 33 -1.14 12.63 -5.25
C ASN A 33 -0.43 11.92 -6.41
N ALA A 34 0.63 11.15 -6.14
CA ALA A 34 1.31 10.36 -7.16
C ALA A 34 0.40 9.25 -7.73
N THR A 35 -0.34 8.55 -6.88
CA THR A 35 -1.33 7.53 -7.29
C THR A 35 -2.44 8.15 -8.15
N LEU A 36 -2.97 9.32 -7.75
CA LEU A 36 -3.94 10.09 -8.55
C LEU A 36 -3.35 10.52 -9.90
N ALA A 37 -2.14 11.07 -9.92
CA ALA A 37 -1.47 11.51 -11.15
C ALA A 37 -1.18 10.34 -12.11
N ALA A 38 -0.96 9.14 -11.58
CA ALA A 38 -0.82 7.91 -12.36
C ALA A 38 -2.16 7.43 -12.97
N GLY A 39 -3.30 7.91 -12.46
CA GLY A 39 -4.66 7.55 -12.91
C GLY A 39 -5.35 6.49 -12.04
N ALA A 40 -4.84 6.22 -10.84
CA ALA A 40 -5.42 5.28 -9.88
C ALA A 40 -6.15 6.03 -8.74
N SER A 41 -6.83 5.30 -7.86
CA SER A 41 -7.52 5.84 -6.69
C SER A 41 -6.76 5.45 -5.41
N PRO A 42 -6.18 6.39 -4.65
CA PRO A 42 -5.55 6.07 -3.37
C PRO A 42 -6.58 5.99 -2.24
N VAL A 43 -6.33 5.12 -1.27
CA VAL A 43 -7.01 5.12 0.03
C VAL A 43 -6.01 4.82 1.15
N MET A 44 -6.22 5.46 2.31
CA MET A 44 -5.39 5.29 3.50
C MET A 44 -6.31 4.92 4.66
N ALA A 45 -6.31 3.63 5.04
CA ALA A 45 -7.08 3.10 6.15
C ALA A 45 -6.14 2.31 7.06
N TYR A 46 -6.15 2.63 8.35
CA TYR A 46 -5.17 2.09 9.30
C TYR A 46 -5.85 1.36 10.46
N ALA A 47 -7.13 1.64 10.69
CA ALA A 47 -7.84 1.13 11.85
C ALA A 47 -8.07 -0.38 11.70
N PRO A 48 -7.68 -1.22 12.67
CA PRO A 48 -7.90 -2.66 12.63
C PRO A 48 -9.35 -3.05 12.32
N GLU A 49 -10.31 -2.21 12.71
CA GLU A 49 -11.74 -2.39 12.49
C GLU A 49 -12.17 -2.34 11.02
N GLU A 50 -11.40 -1.67 10.15
CA GLU A 50 -11.74 -1.52 8.72
C GLU A 50 -10.64 -2.03 7.77
N VAL A 51 -9.43 -2.30 8.29
CA VAL A 51 -8.24 -2.52 7.45
C VAL A 51 -8.36 -3.77 6.57
N GLU A 52 -8.98 -4.84 7.08
CA GLU A 52 -9.19 -6.08 6.33
C GLU A 52 -10.23 -5.88 5.21
N GLU A 53 -11.30 -5.14 5.50
CA GLU A 53 -12.33 -4.80 4.51
C GLU A 53 -11.74 -3.95 3.39
N MET A 54 -10.97 -2.91 3.75
CA MET A 54 -10.32 -2.02 2.80
C MET A 54 -9.27 -2.75 1.96
N ALA A 55 -8.39 -3.54 2.60
CA ALA A 55 -7.39 -4.34 1.89
C ALA A 55 -8.04 -5.34 0.95
N GLY A 56 -9.14 -5.96 1.36
CA GLY A 56 -9.87 -6.92 0.55
C GLY A 56 -10.66 -6.31 -0.61
N ALA A 57 -10.98 -5.01 -0.57
CA ALA A 57 -11.65 -4.29 -1.65
C ALA A 57 -10.67 -3.66 -2.66
N ALA A 58 -9.40 -3.50 -2.27
CA ALA A 58 -8.38 -2.88 -3.11
C ALA A 58 -7.90 -3.78 -4.25
N ARG A 59 -7.22 -3.18 -5.24
CA ARG A 59 -6.51 -3.87 -6.32
C ARG A 59 -5.04 -4.10 -6.01
N ALA A 60 -4.49 -3.38 -5.04
CA ALA A 60 -3.15 -3.57 -4.50
C ALA A 60 -3.08 -3.02 -3.07
N LEU A 61 -2.21 -3.61 -2.25
CA LEU A 61 -1.88 -3.14 -0.91
C LEU A 61 -0.40 -2.69 -0.88
N VAL A 62 -0.15 -1.47 -0.44
CA VAL A 62 1.20 -0.92 -0.25
C VAL A 62 1.46 -0.73 1.23
N LEU A 63 2.50 -1.39 1.73
CA LEU A 63 2.96 -1.33 3.11
C LEU A 63 4.30 -0.59 3.15
N ASN A 64 4.33 0.60 3.75
CA ASN A 64 5.55 1.37 3.94
C ASN A 64 5.78 1.64 5.43
N ILE A 65 6.90 1.14 5.95
CA ILE A 65 7.21 1.15 7.38
C ILE A 65 7.98 2.39 7.86
N GLY A 66 8.02 3.47 7.07
CA GLY A 66 8.85 4.66 7.32
C GLY A 66 8.61 5.39 8.64
N THR A 67 7.40 5.33 9.20
CA THR A 67 7.04 5.85 10.54
C THR A 67 6.29 4.79 11.35
N LEU A 68 6.83 3.56 11.38
CA LEU A 68 6.22 2.39 12.00
C LEU A 68 5.97 2.55 13.50
N THR A 69 4.82 2.07 13.96
CA THR A 69 4.46 1.85 15.36
C THR A 69 4.03 0.38 15.54
N PRO A 70 4.02 -0.18 16.77
CA PRO A 70 3.51 -1.53 17.00
C PRO A 70 2.09 -1.75 16.49
N ASP A 71 1.16 -0.81 16.74
CA ASP A 71 -0.22 -0.91 16.27
C ASP A 71 -0.32 -0.96 14.73
N LEU A 72 0.57 -0.24 14.04
CA LEU A 72 0.66 -0.30 12.58
C LEU A 72 1.20 -1.66 12.10
N VAL A 73 2.11 -2.32 12.83
CA VAL A 73 2.54 -3.68 12.50
C VAL A 73 1.34 -4.62 12.51
N ASP A 74 0.53 -4.58 13.57
CA ASP A 74 -0.65 -5.43 13.69
C ASP A 74 -1.66 -5.16 12.56
N ALA A 75 -1.96 -3.89 12.27
CA ALA A 75 -2.84 -3.50 11.16
C ALA A 75 -2.28 -3.96 9.79
N MET A 76 -0.97 -3.82 9.55
CA MET A 76 -0.32 -4.28 8.32
C MET A 76 -0.40 -5.80 8.15
N VAL A 77 -0.25 -6.57 9.23
CA VAL A 77 -0.39 -8.04 9.20
C VAL A 77 -1.82 -8.45 8.89
N LEU A 78 -2.83 -7.80 9.50
CA LEU A 78 -4.25 -8.04 9.20
C LEU A 78 -4.55 -7.73 7.73
N ALA A 79 -4.16 -6.55 7.25
CA ALA A 79 -4.31 -6.13 5.87
C ALA A 79 -3.66 -7.11 4.88
N GLY A 80 -2.42 -7.52 5.18
CA GLY A 80 -1.65 -8.44 4.35
C GLY A 80 -2.29 -9.82 4.26
N ARG A 81 -2.83 -10.35 5.36
CA ARG A 81 -3.58 -11.60 5.37
C ARG A 81 -4.86 -11.51 4.54
N ALA A 82 -5.64 -10.44 4.71
CA ALA A 82 -6.86 -10.20 3.94
C ALA A 82 -6.58 -10.05 2.43
N ALA A 83 -5.52 -9.33 2.07
CA ALA A 83 -5.07 -9.18 0.69
C ALA A 83 -4.65 -10.53 0.09
N ASN A 84 -3.81 -11.30 0.79
CA ASN A 84 -3.34 -12.61 0.34
C ASN A 84 -4.49 -13.61 0.13
N ALA A 85 -5.50 -13.62 1.01
CA ALA A 85 -6.67 -14.48 0.89
C ALA A 85 -7.48 -14.22 -0.41
N ARG A 86 -7.36 -13.02 -0.98
CA ARG A 86 -8.03 -12.60 -2.22
C ARG A 86 -7.07 -12.47 -3.42
N SER A 87 -5.82 -12.93 -3.29
CA SER A 87 -4.77 -12.79 -4.30
C SER A 87 -4.49 -11.34 -4.71
N ILE A 88 -4.71 -10.40 -3.80
CA ILE A 88 -4.38 -8.99 -4.00
C ILE A 88 -2.87 -8.81 -3.79
N PRO A 89 -2.14 -8.21 -4.74
CA PRO A 89 -0.69 -8.03 -4.62
C PRO A 89 -0.35 -7.10 -3.44
N VAL A 90 0.61 -7.55 -2.63
CA VAL A 90 1.17 -6.79 -1.51
C VAL A 90 2.56 -6.29 -1.88
N ILE A 91 2.79 -4.98 -1.76
CA ILE A 91 4.07 -4.32 -2.01
C ILE A 91 4.61 -3.83 -0.68
N LEU A 92 5.76 -4.37 -0.27
CA LEU A 92 6.49 -3.92 0.92
C LEU A 92 7.60 -2.95 0.53
N ASP A 93 7.59 -1.79 1.17
CA ASP A 93 8.69 -0.81 1.16
C ASP A 93 9.37 -0.80 2.55
N PRO A 94 10.48 -1.54 2.72
CA PRO A 94 11.11 -1.82 4.03
C PRO A 94 11.98 -0.65 4.51
N VAL A 95 11.41 0.57 4.57
CA VAL A 95 12.12 1.80 4.94
C VAL A 95 12.81 1.67 6.30
N GLY A 96 14.14 1.73 6.30
CA GLY A 96 14.96 1.69 7.51
C GLY A 96 15.08 0.30 8.15
N ALA A 97 14.66 -0.77 7.47
CA ALA A 97 15.04 -2.13 7.86
C ALA A 97 16.58 -2.23 7.94
N GLY A 98 17.08 -2.91 8.97
CA GLY A 98 18.49 -2.98 9.33
C GLY A 98 18.99 -1.84 10.23
N ALA A 99 18.27 -0.71 10.32
CA ALA A 99 18.67 0.42 11.17
C ALA A 99 18.20 0.27 12.63
N THR A 100 17.01 -0.31 12.85
CA THR A 100 16.47 -0.58 14.19
C THR A 100 15.78 -1.93 14.25
N ARG A 101 15.74 -2.54 15.44
CA ARG A 101 15.12 -3.87 15.65
C ARG A 101 13.65 -3.88 15.25
N LEU A 102 12.87 -2.90 15.71
CA LEU A 102 11.43 -2.82 15.40
C LEU A 102 11.16 -2.87 13.89
N ARG A 103 11.99 -2.21 13.05
CA ARG A 103 11.80 -2.20 11.59
C ARG A 103 12.29 -3.46 10.89
N THR A 104 13.11 -4.26 11.57
CA THR A 104 13.83 -5.40 10.99
C THR A 104 13.20 -6.73 11.38
N GLU A 105 12.65 -6.79 12.59
CA GLU A 105 12.12 -8.00 13.21
C GLU A 105 10.59 -8.04 13.23
N SER A 106 9.92 -6.96 12.78
CA SER A 106 8.47 -6.88 12.57
C SER A 106 8.01 -7.65 11.34
#